data_AF-A0ABD5DF73-F1
#
_entry.id   AF-A0ABD5DF73-F1
#
_cell.length_a   1.000
_cell.length_b   1.000
_cell.length_c   1.000
_cell.angle_alpha   90.00
_cell.angle_beta   90.00
_cell.angle_gamma   90.00
#
_symmetry.space_group_name_H-M   'P 1'
#
loop_
_entity.id
_entity.type
_entity.pdbx_description
1 polymer ?
#
loop_
_entity_poly.entity_id
_entity_poly.type
_entity_poly.pdbx_seq_one_letter_code
_entity_poly.pdbx_strand_id
1 'polypeptide(L)'
;MKILLRALCAGLAISSLPAMASVTYQDIVSAATNPDDLSRQALVTIFGDVVTNPLSTSAPTLIGSMFGAFNSIIAVLAVVWFMFIGIRHVVP
;
A
#
# COMPACT_ATOMS: atom_id res chain seq x y z
N MET A 1 22.32 23.43 -48.28
CA MET A 1 21.57 23.81 -47.05
C MET A 1 20.09 23.40 -47.06
N LYS A 2 19.29 23.69 -48.10
CA LYS A 2 17.83 23.42 -48.09
C LYS A 2 17.44 21.95 -47.91
N ILE A 3 18.22 21.02 -48.47
CA ILE A 3 17.97 19.56 -48.36
C ILE A 3 18.24 19.05 -46.94
N LEU A 4 19.33 19.51 -46.32
CA LEU A 4 19.67 19.17 -44.92
C LEU A 4 18.60 19.70 -43.95
N LEU A 5 18.10 20.92 -44.17
CA LEU A 5 17.03 21.48 -43.35
C LEU A 5 15.72 20.68 -43.49
N ARG A 6 15.36 20.26 -44.71
CA ARG A 6 14.18 19.40 -44.95
C ARG A 6 14.32 18.02 -44.32
N ALA A 7 15.50 17.43 -44.36
CA ALA A 7 15.79 16.15 -43.72
C ALA A 7 15.68 16.25 -42.19
N LEU A 8 16.19 17.34 -41.59
CA LEU A 8 16.08 17.60 -40.16
C LEU A 8 14.61 17.82 -39.73
N CYS A 9 13.85 18.62 -40.49
CA CYS A 9 12.43 18.84 -40.22
C CYS A 9 11.60 17.55 -40.36
N ALA A 10 11.91 16.69 -41.33
CA ALA A 10 11.25 15.39 -41.48
C ALA A 10 11.58 14.45 -40.31
N GLY A 11 12.84 14.41 -39.85
CA GLY A 11 13.24 13.63 -38.68
C GLY A 11 12.54 14.09 -37.39
N LEU A 12 12.43 15.41 -37.19
CA LEU A 12 11.71 15.98 -36.04
C LEU A 12 10.21 15.73 -36.10
N ALA A 13 9.59 15.75 -37.29
CA ALA A 13 8.18 15.43 -37.47
C ALA A 13 7.86 13.98 -37.07
N ILE A 14 8.76 13.03 -37.31
CA ILE A 14 8.59 11.63 -36.89
C ILE A 14 8.61 11.50 -35.36
N SER A 15 9.42 12.29 -34.66
CA SER A 15 9.46 12.30 -33.19
C SER A 15 8.24 12.97 -32.52
N SER A 16 7.43 13.72 -33.28
CA SER A 16 6.20 14.35 -32.79
C SER A 16 4.97 13.45 -32.89
N LEU A 17 5.09 12.26 -33.48
CA LEU A 17 4.00 11.29 -33.49
C LEU A 17 3.82 10.74 -32.07
N PRO A 18 2.60 10.78 -31.49
CA PRO A 18 2.36 10.18 -30.19
C PRO A 18 2.70 8.69 -30.27
N ALA A 19 3.54 8.21 -29.35
CA ALA A 19 3.80 6.79 -29.21
C ALA A 19 2.48 6.09 -28.88
N MET A 20 1.95 5.34 -29.84
CA MET A 20 0.75 4.54 -29.64
C MET A 20 1.09 3.36 -28.74
N ALA A 21 0.79 3.48 -27.45
CA ALA A 21 0.80 2.35 -26.53
C ALA A 21 -0.43 1.50 -26.83
N SER A 22 -0.25 0.36 -27.51
CA SER A 22 -1.30 -0.64 -27.63
C SER A 22 -1.42 -1.33 -26.28
N VAL A 23 -2.42 -0.92 -25.49
CA VAL A 23 -2.74 -1.52 -24.20
C VAL A 23 -4.04 -2.28 -24.37
N THR A 24 -3.97 -3.59 -24.21
CA THR A 24 -5.15 -4.45 -24.19
C THR A 24 -5.72 -4.53 -22.77
N TYR A 25 -6.97 -4.98 -22.65
CA TYR A 25 -7.54 -5.29 -21.35
C TYR A 25 -6.67 -6.29 -20.56
N GLN A 26 -6.06 -7.25 -21.26
CA GLN A 26 -5.20 -8.25 -20.63
C GLN A 26 -3.92 -7.64 -20.06
N ASP A 27 -3.35 -6.63 -20.72
CA ASP A 27 -2.20 -5.90 -20.19
C ASP A 27 -2.56 -5.14 -18.91
N ILE A 28 -3.77 -4.54 -18.88
CA ILE A 28 -4.29 -3.84 -17.69
C ILE A 28 -4.51 -4.82 -16.54
N VAL A 29 -5.17 -5.96 -16.81
CA VAL A 29 -5.42 -6.98 -15.78
C VAL A 29 -4.10 -7.53 -15.27
N SER A 30 -3.16 -7.89 -16.16
CA SER A 30 -1.87 -8.44 -15.78
C SER A 30 -1.06 -7.46 -14.93
N ALA A 31 -1.10 -6.16 -15.24
CA ALA A 31 -0.48 -5.13 -14.42
C ALA A 31 -1.19 -4.96 -13.06
N ALA A 32 -2.52 -4.90 -13.05
CA ALA A 32 -3.32 -4.68 -11.85
C ALA A 32 -3.28 -5.87 -10.87
N THR A 33 -3.08 -7.09 -11.37
CA THR A 33 -2.98 -8.30 -10.55
C THR A 33 -1.54 -8.72 -10.30
N ASN A 34 -0.55 -7.92 -10.70
CA ASN A 34 0.86 -8.26 -10.56
C ASN A 34 1.24 -8.42 -9.08
N PRO A 35 1.65 -9.63 -8.63
CA PRO A 35 2.03 -9.84 -7.24
C PRO A 35 3.35 -9.15 -6.86
N ASP A 36 4.21 -8.85 -7.83
CA ASP A 36 5.51 -8.20 -7.62
C ASP A 36 5.38 -6.68 -7.48
N ASP A 37 4.18 -6.12 -7.67
CA ASP A 37 3.94 -4.70 -7.47
C ASP A 37 4.06 -4.34 -5.98
N LEU A 38 5.03 -3.47 -5.67
CA LEU A 38 5.33 -3.02 -4.30
C LEU A 38 4.12 -2.37 -3.64
N SER A 39 3.29 -1.68 -4.43
CA SER A 39 2.06 -1.06 -3.93
C SER A 39 1.07 -2.12 -3.44
N ARG A 40 0.93 -3.21 -4.19
CA ARG A 40 0.07 -4.35 -3.81
C ARG A 40 0.64 -5.12 -2.63
N GLN A 41 1.96 -5.33 -2.57
CA GLN A 41 2.63 -5.97 -1.42
C GLN A 41 2.43 -5.15 -0.13
N ALA A 42 2.54 -3.83 -0.21
CA ALA A 42 2.26 -2.94 0.92
C ALA A 42 0.80 -3.07 1.37
N LEU A 43 -0.15 -3.07 0.43
CA LEU A 43 -1.56 -3.26 0.76
C LEU A 43 -1.84 -4.62 1.41
N VAL A 44 -1.31 -5.72 0.85
CA VAL A 44 -1.45 -7.07 1.43
C VAL A 44 -0.80 -7.14 2.81
N THR A 45 0.30 -6.44 3.03
CA THR A 45 0.93 -6.37 4.37
C THR A 45 0.02 -5.66 5.37
N ILE A 46 -0.57 -4.53 4.98
CA ILE A 46 -1.40 -3.69 5.88
C ILE A 46 -2.75 -4.34 6.15
N PHE A 47 -3.42 -4.80 5.11
CA PHE A 47 -4.81 -5.25 5.12
C PHE A 47 -4.96 -6.77 5.04
N GLY A 48 -3.88 -7.51 4.83
CA GLY A 48 -3.93 -8.96 4.69
C GLY A 48 -4.61 -9.40 3.39
N ASP A 49 -5.20 -10.58 3.45
CA ASP A 49 -5.74 -11.29 2.29
C ASP A 49 -6.99 -10.63 1.67
N VAL A 50 -7.62 -9.66 2.34
CA VAL A 50 -8.79 -8.94 1.78
C VAL A 50 -8.45 -8.15 0.51
N VAL A 51 -7.17 -7.85 0.30
CA VAL A 51 -6.67 -7.18 -0.91
C VAL A 51 -6.76 -8.08 -2.14
N THR A 52 -6.70 -9.40 -1.96
CA THR A 52 -6.70 -10.39 -3.05
C THR A 52 -8.01 -11.16 -3.11
N ASN A 53 -8.67 -11.35 -1.96
CA ASN A 53 -9.98 -11.97 -1.84
C ASN A 53 -10.80 -11.21 -0.79
N PRO A 54 -11.78 -10.38 -1.19
CA PRO A 54 -12.52 -9.53 -0.26
C PRO A 54 -13.39 -10.30 0.74
N LEU A 55 -13.64 -11.58 0.49
CA LEU A 55 -14.36 -12.47 1.41
C LEU A 55 -13.41 -13.29 2.29
N SER A 56 -12.10 -13.01 2.22
CA SER A 56 -11.12 -13.66 3.08
C SER A 56 -11.37 -13.28 4.54
N THR A 57 -11.52 -14.29 5.37
CA THR A 57 -11.61 -14.17 6.83
C THR A 57 -10.26 -14.45 7.51
N SER A 58 -9.16 -14.31 6.77
CA SER A 58 -7.80 -14.68 7.20
C SER A 58 -7.29 -13.95 8.44
N ALA A 59 -6.11 -14.41 8.89
CA ALA A 59 -5.30 -14.01 10.03
C ALA A 59 -5.24 -12.48 10.30
N PRO A 60 -4.89 -12.07 11.55
CA PRO A 60 -4.87 -10.67 11.95
C PRO A 60 -4.05 -9.81 10.98
N THR A 61 -4.68 -8.74 10.48
CA THR A 61 -3.99 -7.75 9.64
C THR A 61 -2.93 -7.01 10.45
N LEU A 62 -1.98 -6.34 9.79
CA LEU A 62 -1.01 -5.50 10.51
C LEU A 62 -1.74 -4.43 11.34
N ILE A 63 -2.79 -3.82 10.80
CA ILE A 63 -3.59 -2.84 11.55
C ILE A 63 -4.28 -3.51 12.75
N GLY A 64 -4.89 -4.67 12.57
CA GLY A 64 -5.58 -5.39 13.64
C GLY A 64 -4.64 -5.83 14.76
N SER A 65 -3.46 -6.34 14.41
CA SER A 65 -2.42 -6.73 15.36
C SER A 65 -1.84 -5.53 16.12
N MET A 66 -1.59 -4.40 15.43
CA MET A 66 -1.15 -3.15 16.08
C MET A 66 -2.21 -2.60 17.03
N PHE A 67 -3.49 -2.60 16.62
CA PHE A 67 -4.59 -2.21 17.49
C PHE A 67 -4.62 -3.07 18.77
N GLY A 68 -4.55 -4.40 18.62
CA GLY A 68 -4.50 -5.32 19.76
C GLY A 68 -3.29 -5.07 20.67
N ALA A 69 -2.10 -4.86 20.09
CA ALA A 69 -0.87 -4.61 20.83
C ALA A 69 -0.91 -3.29 21.61
N PHE A 70 -1.36 -2.19 21.00
CA PHE A 70 -1.44 -0.91 21.72
C PHE A 70 -2.49 -0.95 22.83
N ASN A 71 -3.64 -1.56 22.58
CA ASN A 71 -4.68 -1.70 23.60
C ASN A 71 -4.23 -2.59 24.76
N SER A 72 -3.48 -3.66 24.51
CA SER A 72 -2.98 -4.52 25.59
C SER A 72 -1.94 -3.79 26.46
N ILE A 73 -1.06 -2.98 25.86
CA ILE A 73 -0.11 -2.13 26.60
C ILE A 73 -0.87 -1.14 27.50
N ILE A 74 -1.84 -0.42 26.94
CA ILE A 74 -2.65 0.54 27.71
C ILE A 74 -3.40 -0.16 28.84
N ALA A 75 -3.97 -1.34 28.58
CA ALA A 75 -4.67 -2.12 29.59
C ALA A 75 -3.75 -2.51 30.76
N VAL A 76 -2.53 -2.99 30.48
CA VAL A 76 -1.54 -3.32 31.51
C VAL A 76 -1.15 -2.08 32.32
N LEU A 77 -0.88 -0.95 31.64
CA LEU A 77 -0.55 0.31 32.31
C LEU A 77 -1.69 0.78 33.23
N ALA A 78 -2.94 0.67 32.77
CA ALA A 78 -4.11 1.00 33.56
C ALA A 78 -4.20 0.12 34.83
N VAL A 79 -4.03 -1.20 34.70
CA VAL A 79 -4.07 -2.13 35.83
C VAL A 79 -2.98 -1.80 36.86
N VAL A 80 -1.74 -1.56 36.41
CA VAL A 80 -0.62 -1.19 37.29
C VAL A 80 -0.92 0.13 38.01
N TRP A 81 -1.43 1.12 37.28
CA TRP A 81 -1.78 2.42 37.85
C TRP A 81 -2.90 2.31 38.89
N PHE A 82 -3.97 1.57 38.59
CA PHE A 82 -5.07 1.34 39.52
C PHE A 82 -4.62 0.59 40.77
N MET A 83 -3.72 -0.39 40.66
CA MET A 83 -3.12 -1.04 41.83
C MET A 83 -2.34 -0.03 42.69
N PHE A 84 -1.51 0.81 42.07
CA PHE A 84 -0.72 1.80 42.81
C PHE A 84 -1.61 2.81 43.55
N ILE A 85 -2.57 3.41 42.86
CA ILE A 85 -3.52 4.37 43.46
C ILE A 85 -4.39 3.67 44.51
N GLY A 86 -4.87 2.46 44.25
CA GLY A 86 -5.67 1.68 45.19
C GLY A 86 -4.93 1.42 46.50
N ILE A 87 -3.66 1.00 46.44
CA ILE A 87 -2.83 0.80 47.64
C ILE A 87 -2.62 2.12 48.38
N ARG A 88 -2.30 3.21 47.67
CA ARG A 88 -2.12 4.55 48.28
C ARG A 88 -3.39 5.11 48.91
N HIS A 89 -4.56 4.63 48.51
CA HIS A 89 -5.84 5.06 49.06
C HIS A 89 -6.24 4.25 50.30
N VAL A 90 -5.82 2.98 50.36
CA VAL A 90 -6.13 2.07 51.48
C VAL A 90 -5.09 2.16 52.60
N VAL A 91 -3.82 2.36 52.25
CA VAL A 91 -2.73 2.55 53.21
C VAL A 91 -2.53 4.07 53.40
N PRO A 92 -2.86 4.61 54.59
CA PRO A 92 -2.75 6.04 54.88
C PRO A 92 -1.30 6.55 54.87
#